data_AF-A0A370DZF2-F1
#
_entry.id   AF-A0A370DZF2-F1
#
_cell.length_a   1.000
_cell.length_b   1.000
_cell.length_c   1.000
_cell.angle_alpha   90.00
_cell.angle_beta   90.00
_cell.angle_gamma   90.00
#
_symmetry.space_group_name_H-M   'P 1'
#
loop_
_entity.id
_entity.type
_entity.pdbx_description
1 polymer ?
#
loop_
_entity_poly.entity_id
_entity_poly.type
_entity_poly.pdbx_seq_one_letter_code
_entity_poly.pdbx_strand_id
1 'polypeptide(L)'
;MLYRLRIVWSKVVDFIEWSESMSVGNPSIDQDHKIIVKLINQLHHHVGAVEDRKALGSALNTLIDYTLYHFSREERVMLACRYPSFENHKRQHDKLIEQVVNIARRFSEKKENIVKDELLGFLKNWLINHILKQDMKFCPYAENNPEVLGVTASLRTDSEQPDMLDTDDLIPKSVNWNETGILIVSKSRNFRNIIASVAS
;
A
#
# COMPACT_ATOMS: atom_id res chain seq x y z
N MET A 1 -27.15 -35.62 30.69
CA MET A 1 -25.98 -35.65 29.79
C MET A 1 -26.45 -35.30 28.39
N LEU A 2 -26.24 -34.08 27.89
CA LEU A 2 -26.27 -33.76 26.45
C LEU A 2 -25.53 -32.44 26.20
N TYR A 3 -24.87 -32.38 25.04
CA TYR A 3 -23.60 -31.70 24.76
C TYR A 3 -23.68 -30.17 24.69
N ARG A 4 -22.73 -29.49 25.35
CA ARG A 4 -22.45 -28.06 25.14
C ARG A 4 -21.59 -27.94 23.87
N LEU A 5 -22.18 -27.47 22.78
CA LEU A 5 -21.43 -27.10 21.58
C LEU A 5 -20.47 -25.95 21.94
N ARG A 6 -19.17 -26.26 21.94
CA ARG A 6 -18.11 -25.29 22.13
C ARG A 6 -17.83 -24.68 20.76
N ILE A 7 -18.41 -23.53 20.50
CA ILE A 7 -18.07 -22.70 19.33
C ILE A 7 -16.58 -22.35 19.48
N VAL A 8 -15.74 -22.96 18.63
CA VAL A 8 -14.33 -22.58 18.50
C VAL A 8 -14.32 -21.36 17.60
N TRP A 9 -14.19 -20.18 18.19
CA TRP A 9 -13.81 -18.99 17.45
C TRP A 9 -12.39 -19.24 16.94
N SER A 10 -12.24 -19.70 15.70
CA SER A 10 -10.97 -19.62 15.01
C SER A 10 -10.62 -18.14 14.94
N LYS A 11 -9.56 -17.72 15.64
CA LYS A 11 -8.93 -16.43 15.36
C LYS A 11 -8.59 -16.46 13.88
N VAL A 12 -9.19 -15.58 13.10
CA VAL A 12 -8.74 -15.31 11.74
C VAL A 12 -7.30 -14.81 11.89
N VAL A 13 -6.34 -15.59 11.40
CA VAL A 13 -4.92 -15.22 11.43
C VAL A 13 -4.69 -14.31 10.23
N ASP A 14 -4.07 -13.16 10.49
CA ASP A 14 -3.71 -12.22 9.44
C ASP A 14 -2.66 -12.83 8.50
N PHE A 15 -2.77 -12.54 7.21
CA PHE A 15 -1.80 -13.01 6.23
C PHE A 15 -0.44 -12.32 6.42
N ILE A 16 -0.45 -11.06 6.84
CA ILE A 16 0.70 -10.28 7.27
C ILE A 16 0.39 -9.69 8.64
N GLU A 17 1.19 -10.05 9.63
CA GLU A 17 1.13 -9.45 10.96
C GLU A 17 2.15 -8.30 11.03
N TRP A 18 1.70 -7.11 11.43
CA TRP A 18 2.61 -6.00 11.74
C TRP A 18 3.48 -6.36 12.95
N SER A 19 4.76 -6.04 12.89
CA SER A 19 5.69 -6.14 14.01
C SER A 19 6.51 -4.86 14.13
N GLU A 20 6.98 -4.56 15.34
CA GLU A 20 7.83 -3.38 15.59
C GLU A 20 9.15 -3.39 14.81
N SER A 21 9.60 -4.56 14.32
CA SER A 21 10.74 -4.64 13.41
C SER A 21 10.49 -3.97 12.05
N MET A 22 9.23 -3.71 11.69
CA MET A 22 8.82 -2.98 10.47
C MET A 22 8.70 -1.46 10.71
N SER A 23 8.88 -0.99 11.95
CA SER A 23 8.86 0.45 12.25
C SER A 23 10.13 1.12 11.74
N VAL A 24 9.95 2.24 11.04
CA VAL A 24 11.03 3.14 10.61
C VAL A 24 11.26 4.29 11.59
N GLY A 25 10.59 4.27 12.75
CA GLY A 25 10.68 5.31 13.77
C GLY A 25 9.97 6.62 13.42
N ASN A 26 9.33 6.69 12.25
CA ASN A 26 8.50 7.82 11.83
C ASN A 26 7.01 7.43 11.97
N PRO A 27 6.26 7.98 12.95
CA PRO A 27 4.88 7.54 13.21
C PRO A 27 3.93 7.71 12.02
N SER A 28 4.17 8.72 11.17
CA SER A 28 3.34 8.97 9.99
C SER A 28 3.57 7.91 8.91
N ILE A 29 4.82 7.48 8.72
CA ILE A 29 5.19 6.42 7.77
C ILE A 29 4.81 5.04 8.30
N ASP A 30 5.01 4.78 9.60
CA ASP A 30 4.58 3.53 10.23
C ASP A 30 3.07 3.33 10.14
N GLN A 31 2.30 4.42 10.25
CA GLN A 31 0.85 4.36 10.05
C GLN A 31 0.49 3.99 8.60
N ASP A 32 1.23 4.52 7.62
CA ASP A 32 1.05 4.16 6.22
C ASP A 32 1.35 2.68 5.99
N HIS A 33 2.46 2.15 6.52
CA HIS A 33 2.78 0.72 6.43
C HIS A 33 1.67 -0.16 7.02
N LYS A 34 1.15 0.20 8.20
CA LYS A 34 0.04 -0.51 8.84
C LYS A 34 -1.22 -0.51 7.97
N ILE A 35 -1.51 0.59 7.28
CA ILE A 35 -2.65 0.67 6.37
C ILE A 35 -2.43 -0.23 5.15
N ILE A 36 -1.23 -0.22 4.55
CA ILE A 36 -0.90 -1.12 3.43
C ILE A 36 -1.02 -2.59 3.85
N VAL A 37 -0.51 -2.96 5.04
CA VAL A 37 -0.68 -4.30 5.64
C VAL A 37 -2.17 -4.67 5.74
N LYS A 38 -3.01 -3.78 6.27
CA LYS A 38 -4.46 -4.00 6.37
C LYS A 38 -5.10 -4.20 4.99
N LEU A 39 -4.75 -3.40 3.98
CA LEU A 39 -5.26 -3.54 2.62
C LEU A 39 -4.88 -4.90 2.00
N ILE A 40 -3.65 -5.37 2.21
CA ILE A 40 -3.22 -6.69 1.75
C ILE A 40 -3.97 -7.81 2.48
N ASN A 41 -4.18 -7.69 3.79
CA ASN A 41 -4.96 -8.67 4.55
C ASN A 41 -6.42 -8.70 4.09
N GLN A 42 -7.03 -7.54 3.83
CA GLN A 42 -8.38 -7.46 3.24
C GLN A 42 -8.44 -8.14 1.85
N LEU A 43 -7.46 -7.89 0.98
CA LEU A 43 -7.33 -8.61 -0.28
C LEU A 43 -7.23 -10.14 -0.05
N HIS A 44 -6.47 -10.58 0.94
CA HIS A 44 -6.36 -11.99 1.27
C HIS A 44 -7.69 -12.61 1.74
N HIS A 45 -8.49 -11.89 2.53
CA HIS A 45 -9.78 -12.38 3.04
C HIS A 45 -10.90 -12.37 1.98
N HIS A 46 -10.92 -11.36 1.11
CA HIS A 46 -12.04 -11.15 0.18
C HIS A 46 -11.85 -11.79 -1.20
N VAL A 47 -10.62 -12.15 -1.58
CA VAL A 47 -10.40 -12.90 -2.83
C VAL A 47 -10.64 -14.38 -2.55
N GLY A 48 -11.68 -14.98 -3.13
CA GLY A 48 -11.98 -16.39 -2.85
C GLY A 48 -13.18 -16.98 -3.59
N ALA A 49 -14.09 -16.12 -4.07
CA ALA A 49 -15.16 -16.52 -4.99
C ALA A 49 -14.81 -16.13 -6.42
N VAL A 50 -15.04 -17.04 -7.38
CA VAL A 50 -14.81 -16.85 -8.83
C VAL A 50 -15.58 -15.66 -9.41
N GLU A 51 -16.61 -15.18 -8.69
CA GLU A 51 -17.58 -14.21 -9.15
C GLU A 51 -17.18 -12.73 -8.95
N ASP A 52 -16.09 -12.42 -8.22
CA ASP A 52 -15.83 -11.02 -7.83
C ASP A 52 -14.51 -10.41 -8.37
N ARG A 53 -14.25 -10.59 -9.66
CA ARG A 53 -13.12 -9.91 -10.33
C ARG A 53 -13.23 -8.38 -10.26
N LYS A 54 -14.44 -7.84 -10.22
CA LYS A 54 -14.62 -6.38 -10.07
C LYS A 54 -14.19 -5.92 -8.68
N ALA A 55 -14.56 -6.62 -7.61
CA ALA A 55 -14.07 -6.28 -6.27
C ALA A 55 -12.55 -6.43 -6.15
N LEU A 56 -11.97 -7.51 -6.71
CA LEU A 56 -10.51 -7.67 -6.71
C LEU A 56 -9.81 -6.53 -7.47
N GLY A 57 -10.29 -6.16 -8.65
CA GLY A 57 -9.77 -5.00 -9.38
C GLY A 57 -9.86 -3.69 -8.57
N SER A 58 -11.00 -3.44 -7.92
CA SER A 58 -11.18 -2.25 -7.06
C SER A 58 -10.24 -2.24 -5.85
N ALA A 59 -10.03 -3.40 -5.22
CA ALA A 59 -9.15 -3.52 -4.07
C ALA A 59 -7.67 -3.38 -4.47
N LEU A 60 -7.28 -3.88 -5.64
CA LEU A 60 -5.94 -3.66 -6.21
C LEU A 60 -5.71 -2.18 -6.55
N ASN A 61 -6.67 -1.50 -7.15
CA ASN A 61 -6.56 -0.06 -7.41
C ASN A 61 -6.38 0.73 -6.12
N THR A 62 -7.16 0.40 -5.10
CA THR A 62 -7.03 1.01 -3.77
C THR A 62 -5.63 0.82 -3.18
N LEU A 63 -5.09 -0.40 -3.28
CA LEU A 63 -3.74 -0.69 -2.82
C LEU A 63 -2.69 0.13 -3.59
N ILE A 64 -2.79 0.19 -4.92
CA ILE A 64 -1.89 0.97 -5.77
C ILE A 64 -1.93 2.46 -5.39
N ASP A 65 -3.12 3.04 -5.29
CA ASP A 65 -3.33 4.45 -4.96
C ASP A 65 -2.71 4.79 -3.60
N TYR A 66 -2.96 3.94 -2.59
CA TYR A 66 -2.40 4.18 -1.25
C TYR A 66 -0.88 3.98 -1.20
N THR A 67 -0.33 3.01 -1.92
CA THR A 67 1.12 2.82 -2.02
C THR A 67 1.79 4.02 -2.69
N LEU A 68 1.23 4.57 -3.77
CA LEU A 68 1.75 5.78 -4.42
C LEU A 68 1.76 6.97 -3.45
N TYR A 69 0.67 7.15 -2.72
CA TYR A 69 0.57 8.18 -1.69
C TYR A 69 1.65 8.01 -0.61
N HIS A 70 1.80 6.79 -0.08
CA HIS A 70 2.83 6.45 0.89
C HIS A 70 4.25 6.74 0.38
N PHE A 71 4.59 6.30 -0.84
CA PHE A 71 5.90 6.56 -1.44
C PHE A 71 6.20 8.05 -1.56
N SER A 72 5.23 8.87 -1.97
CA SER A 72 5.42 10.32 -2.04
C SER A 72 5.77 10.94 -0.68
N ARG A 73 5.22 10.39 0.41
CA ARG A 73 5.44 10.86 1.78
C ARG A 73 6.79 10.42 2.32
N GLU A 74 7.17 9.17 2.04
CA GLU A 74 8.50 8.66 2.36
C GLU A 74 9.59 9.44 1.60
N GLU A 75 9.36 9.74 0.32
CA GLU A 75 10.25 10.57 -0.49
C GLU A 75 10.43 11.96 0.09
N ARG A 76 9.37 12.60 0.60
CA ARG A 76 9.47 13.87 1.34
C ARG A 76 10.34 13.75 2.59
N VAL A 77 10.24 12.64 3.33
CA VAL A 77 11.09 12.38 4.50
C VAL A 77 12.55 12.19 4.09
N MET A 78 12.79 11.39 3.05
CA MET A 78 14.14 11.15 2.52
C MET A 78 14.81 12.43 2.01
N LEU A 79 14.07 13.32 1.36
CA LEU A 79 14.57 14.62 0.92
C LEU A 79 14.93 15.52 2.11
N ALA A 80 14.07 15.56 3.14
CA ALA A 80 14.31 16.36 4.36
C ALA A 80 15.54 15.89 5.14
N CYS A 81 15.81 14.58 5.18
CA CYS A 81 17.05 14.07 5.78
C CYS A 81 18.25 14.02 4.83
N ARG A 82 18.09 14.49 3.58
CA ARG A 82 19.12 14.46 2.53
C ARG A 82 19.71 13.06 2.34
N TYR A 83 18.84 12.05 2.33
CA TYR A 83 19.24 10.66 2.21
C TYR A 83 20.08 10.42 0.94
N PRO A 84 21.36 9.99 1.05
CA PRO A 84 22.27 9.95 -0.09
C PRO A 84 21.84 9.02 -1.24
N SER A 85 21.03 8.00 -0.93
CA SER A 85 20.56 7.02 -1.92
C SER A 85 19.11 7.27 -2.36
N PHE A 86 18.57 8.48 -2.16
CA PHE A 86 17.20 8.86 -2.55
C PHE A 86 16.83 8.41 -3.97
N GLU A 87 17.64 8.78 -4.96
CA GLU A 87 17.38 8.43 -6.37
C GLU A 87 17.31 6.92 -6.61
N ASN A 88 18.11 6.15 -5.89
CA ASN A 88 18.07 4.69 -5.99
C ASN A 88 16.82 4.12 -5.31
N HIS A 89 16.41 4.69 -4.18
CA HIS A 89 15.19 4.28 -3.49
C HIS A 89 13.95 4.61 -4.32
N LYS A 90 13.84 5.84 -4.84
CA LYS A 90 12.76 6.24 -5.74
C LYS A 90 12.63 5.31 -6.95
N ARG A 91 13.75 4.91 -7.58
CA ARG A 91 13.71 3.93 -8.68
C ARG A 91 13.18 2.55 -8.25
N GLN A 92 13.33 2.18 -6.99
CA GLN A 92 12.69 0.96 -6.46
C GLN A 92 11.19 1.18 -6.34
N HIS A 93 10.72 2.31 -5.80
CA HIS A 93 9.29 2.66 -5.77
C HIS A 93 8.66 2.56 -7.17
N ASP A 94 9.27 3.22 -8.15
CA ASP A 94 8.76 3.27 -9.53
C ASP A 94 8.62 1.86 -10.12
N LYS A 95 9.62 0.98 -9.90
CA LYS A 95 9.58 -0.42 -10.36
C LYS A 95 8.50 -1.25 -9.67
N LEU A 96 8.29 -1.03 -8.38
CA LEU A 96 7.32 -1.78 -7.59
C LEU A 96 5.90 -1.44 -8.02
N ILE A 97 5.62 -0.16 -8.25
CA ILE A 97 4.35 0.28 -8.85
C ILE A 97 4.17 -0.35 -10.22
N GLU A 98 5.16 -0.28 -11.11
CA GLU A 98 5.07 -0.87 -12.45
C GLU A 98 4.69 -2.37 -12.40
N GLN A 99 5.28 -3.12 -11.47
CA GLN A 99 4.96 -4.54 -11.27
C GLN A 99 3.51 -4.76 -10.82
N VAL A 100 3.03 -4.02 -9.83
CA VAL A 100 1.64 -4.15 -9.31
C VAL A 100 0.64 -3.74 -10.39
N VAL A 101 0.90 -2.65 -11.11
CA VAL A 101 0.09 -2.17 -12.24
C VAL A 101 0.00 -3.23 -13.34
N ASN A 102 1.12 -3.83 -13.71
CA ASN A 102 1.12 -4.88 -14.73
C ASN A 102 0.32 -6.11 -14.28
N ILE A 103 0.38 -6.48 -12.99
CA ILE A 103 -0.45 -7.55 -12.44
C ILE A 103 -1.94 -7.18 -12.51
N ALA A 104 -2.31 -5.97 -12.07
CA ALA A 104 -3.69 -5.49 -12.11
C ALA A 104 -4.27 -5.47 -13.54
N ARG A 105 -3.46 -5.05 -14.52
CA ARG A 105 -3.83 -5.07 -15.95
C ARG A 105 -4.04 -6.48 -16.48
N ARG A 106 -3.14 -7.43 -16.20
CA ARG A 106 -3.31 -8.83 -16.62
C ARG A 106 -4.60 -9.44 -16.06
N PHE A 107 -4.99 -9.02 -14.86
CA PHE A 107 -6.22 -9.43 -14.21
C PHE A 107 -7.48 -8.81 -14.87
N SER A 108 -7.46 -7.51 -15.20
CA SER A 108 -8.59 -6.83 -15.86
C SER A 108 -8.83 -7.34 -17.28
N GLU A 109 -7.77 -7.61 -18.03
CA GLU A 109 -7.82 -8.05 -19.44
C GLU A 109 -8.19 -9.53 -19.61
N LYS A 110 -8.45 -10.28 -18.51
CA LYS A 110 -8.73 -11.73 -18.49
C LYS A 110 -7.65 -12.58 -19.18
N LYS A 111 -6.42 -12.05 -19.31
CA LYS A 111 -5.32 -12.72 -20.03
C LYS A 111 -4.73 -13.89 -19.24
N GLU A 112 -4.84 -13.86 -17.93
CA GLU A 112 -4.31 -14.89 -17.05
C GLU A 112 -5.32 -15.22 -15.94
N ASN A 113 -5.44 -16.52 -15.62
CA ASN A 113 -5.93 -16.94 -14.32
C ASN A 113 -4.77 -16.78 -13.33
N ILE A 114 -4.45 -15.54 -12.94
CA ILE A 114 -3.47 -15.32 -11.88
C ILE A 114 -4.00 -16.03 -10.64
N VAL A 115 -3.23 -17.00 -10.14
CA VAL A 115 -3.55 -17.71 -8.92
C VAL A 115 -3.46 -16.69 -7.79
N LYS A 116 -4.57 -16.45 -7.09
CA LYS A 116 -4.67 -15.54 -5.93
C LYS A 116 -3.41 -15.56 -5.05
N ASP A 117 -2.93 -16.76 -4.76
CA ASP A 117 -1.80 -17.00 -3.86
C ASP A 117 -0.47 -16.48 -4.41
N GLU A 118 -0.29 -16.45 -5.73
CA GLU A 118 0.89 -15.88 -6.37
C GLU A 118 0.92 -14.35 -6.22
N LEU A 119 -0.21 -13.69 -6.48
CA LEU A 119 -0.36 -12.24 -6.29
C LEU A 119 -0.15 -11.86 -4.82
N LEU A 120 -0.84 -12.52 -3.90
CA LEU A 120 -0.71 -12.23 -2.47
C LEU A 120 0.69 -12.55 -1.95
N GLY A 121 1.30 -13.65 -2.41
CA GLY A 121 2.68 -13.99 -2.11
C GLY A 121 3.65 -12.92 -2.61
N PHE A 122 3.45 -12.42 -3.84
CA PHE A 122 4.21 -11.29 -4.37
C PHE A 122 4.06 -10.04 -3.50
N LEU A 123 2.82 -9.60 -3.22
CA LEU A 123 2.56 -8.38 -2.44
C LEU A 123 3.15 -8.44 -1.03
N LYS A 124 2.99 -9.59 -0.36
CA LYS A 124 3.59 -9.83 0.97
C LYS A 124 5.11 -9.76 0.94
N ASN A 125 5.73 -10.51 0.03
CA ASN A 125 7.18 -10.53 -0.08
C ASN A 125 7.72 -9.16 -0.47
N TRP A 126 7.04 -8.47 -1.38
CA TRP A 126 7.38 -7.12 -1.79
C TRP A 126 7.38 -6.16 -0.60
N LEU A 127 6.25 -6.01 0.10
CA LEU A 127 6.11 -5.06 1.20
C LEU A 127 7.12 -5.34 2.32
N ILE A 128 7.20 -6.60 2.80
CA ILE A 128 8.07 -6.96 3.91
C ILE A 128 9.54 -6.74 3.56
N ASN A 129 9.96 -7.15 2.35
CA ASN A 129 11.36 -6.95 1.95
C ASN A 129 11.68 -5.47 1.70
N HIS A 130 10.72 -4.69 1.20
CA HIS A 130 10.91 -3.26 0.96
C HIS A 130 11.16 -2.56 2.29
N ILE A 131 10.22 -2.68 3.24
CA ILE A 131 10.35 -2.09 4.57
C ILE A 131 11.66 -2.50 5.23
N LEU A 132 11.88 -3.81 5.40
CA LEU A 132 13.00 -4.30 6.20
C LEU A 132 14.38 -4.10 5.56
N LYS A 133 14.45 -3.87 4.23
CA LYS A 133 15.75 -3.78 3.52
C LYS A 133 16.00 -2.45 2.84
N GLN A 134 14.99 -1.63 2.60
CA GLN A 134 15.13 -0.35 1.90
C GLN A 134 14.76 0.79 2.83
N ASP A 135 13.55 0.80 3.38
CA ASP A 135 13.03 1.88 4.22
C ASP A 135 13.88 2.01 5.49
N MET A 136 14.28 0.88 6.09
CA MET A 136 15.20 0.89 7.25
C MET A 136 16.53 1.62 7.00
N LYS A 137 16.96 1.79 5.74
CA LYS A 137 18.24 2.43 5.41
C LYS A 137 18.22 3.94 5.55
N PHE A 138 17.06 4.60 5.46
CA PHE A 138 16.99 6.05 5.66
C PHE A 138 16.82 6.41 7.15
N CYS A 139 16.41 5.47 8.01
CA CYS A 139 16.17 5.71 9.43
C CYS A 139 17.33 6.42 10.16
N PRO A 140 18.62 6.02 10.01
CA PRO A 140 19.72 6.70 10.69
C PRO A 140 19.92 8.16 10.26
N TYR A 141 19.43 8.55 9.09
CA TYR A 141 19.48 9.93 8.60
C TYR A 141 18.28 10.75 9.09
N ALA A 142 17.15 10.09 9.30
CA ALA A 142 15.93 10.70 9.80
C ALA A 142 15.94 10.90 11.32
N GLU A 143 16.65 10.04 12.05
CA GLU A 143 16.75 10.09 13.51
C GLU A 143 17.30 11.45 13.98
N ASN A 144 16.59 12.09 14.91
CA ASN A 144 16.94 13.40 15.47
C ASN A 144 17.10 14.54 14.44
N ASN A 145 16.59 14.38 13.22
CA ASN A 145 16.66 15.41 12.19
C ASN A 145 15.48 16.41 12.33
N PRO A 146 15.76 17.72 12.59
CA PRO A 146 14.70 18.71 12.80
C PRO A 146 13.87 18.99 11.54
N GLU A 147 14.46 18.89 10.34
CA GLU A 147 13.72 19.04 9.08
C GLU A 147 12.70 17.90 8.92
N VAL A 148 13.08 16.67 9.29
CA VAL A 148 12.17 15.50 9.29
C VAL A 148 11.04 15.66 10.30
N LEU A 149 11.29 16.22 11.48
CA LEU A 149 10.21 16.47 12.46
C LEU A 149 9.16 17.44 11.90
N GLY A 150 9.60 18.51 11.23
CA GLY A 150 8.71 19.45 10.54
C GLY A 150 7.89 18.80 9.44
N VAL A 151 8.53 17.99 8.57
CA VAL A 151 7.81 17.23 7.53
C VAL A 151 6.83 16.25 8.16
N THR A 152 7.24 15.49 9.16
CA THR A 152 6.39 14.48 9.84
C THR A 152 5.12 15.10 10.42
N ALA A 153 5.23 16.29 11.02
CA ALA A 153 4.07 17.02 11.52
C ALA A 153 3.10 17.40 10.40
N SER A 154 3.60 17.89 9.25
CA SER A 154 2.77 18.18 8.07
C SER A 154 2.11 16.93 7.48
N LEU A 155 2.79 15.78 7.52
CA LEU A 155 2.23 14.52 7.06
C LEU A 155 1.05 14.02 7.92
N ARG A 156 0.98 14.42 9.20
CA ARG A 156 -0.17 14.06 10.05
C ARG A 156 -1.41 14.84 9.66
N THR A 157 -1.28 16.12 9.34
CA THR A 157 -2.43 16.96 8.93
C THR A 157 -2.98 16.55 7.57
N ASP A 158 -2.12 16.05 6.67
CA ASP A 158 -2.54 15.52 5.35
C ASP A 158 -3.44 14.27 5.46
N SER A 159 -3.52 13.61 6.63
CA SER A 159 -4.37 12.43 6.86
C SER A 159 -5.84 12.75 7.19
N GLU A 160 -6.15 13.99 7.59
CA GLU A 160 -7.52 14.42 7.91
C GLU A 160 -8.27 14.91 6.66
N GLN A 161 -7.53 15.40 5.66
CA GLN A 161 -8.02 15.65 4.30
C GLN A 161 -6.87 15.37 3.34
N PRO A 162 -6.82 14.19 2.69
CA PRO A 162 -5.92 14.00 1.57
C PRO A 162 -6.44 14.93 0.48
N ASP A 163 -5.81 16.09 0.33
CA ASP A 163 -5.87 16.85 -0.91
C ASP A 163 -5.39 15.84 -1.94
N MET A 164 -6.30 15.41 -2.83
CA MET A 164 -5.96 14.43 -3.84
C MET A 164 -4.87 15.08 -4.68
N LEU A 165 -3.61 14.70 -4.41
CA LEU A 165 -2.52 14.95 -5.33
C LEU A 165 -3.04 14.56 -6.70
N ASP A 166 -2.89 15.44 -7.67
CA ASP A 166 -3.21 15.14 -9.06
C ASP A 166 -2.26 14.02 -9.49
N THR A 167 -2.70 12.78 -9.27
CA THR A 167 -1.87 11.59 -9.46
C THR A 167 -1.52 11.40 -10.92
N ASP A 168 -2.16 12.13 -11.83
CA ASP A 168 -1.88 12.19 -13.26
C ASP A 168 -0.41 12.56 -13.56
N ASP A 169 0.24 13.39 -12.73
CA ASP A 169 1.66 13.76 -12.90
C ASP A 169 2.65 12.76 -12.24
N LEU A 170 2.15 11.93 -11.33
CA LEU A 170 2.92 10.90 -10.61
C LEU A 170 2.81 9.52 -11.27
N ILE A 171 1.91 9.37 -12.23
CA ILE A 171 1.82 8.20 -13.11
C ILE A 171 3.01 8.24 -14.07
N PRO A 172 3.83 7.16 -14.15
CA PRO A 172 4.82 7.04 -15.22
C PRO A 172 4.13 7.23 -16.57
N LYS A 173 4.55 8.25 -17.35
CA LYS A 173 3.99 8.59 -18.67
C LYS A 173 4.03 7.43 -19.69
N SER A 174 4.71 6.33 -19.34
CA SER A 174 4.77 5.08 -20.09
C SER A 174 3.51 4.22 -19.98
N VAL A 175 2.56 4.51 -19.07
CA VAL A 175 1.34 3.71 -18.89
C VAL A 175 0.10 4.50 -19.33
N ASN A 176 -0.47 4.14 -20.49
CA ASN A 176 -1.75 4.68 -20.96
C ASN A 176 -2.92 3.88 -20.35
N TRP A 177 -3.46 4.39 -19.26
CA TRP A 177 -4.54 3.75 -18.53
C TRP A 177 -5.88 3.73 -19.29
N ASN A 178 -6.12 4.65 -20.23
CA ASN A 178 -7.34 4.66 -21.06
C ASN A 178 -7.42 3.45 -22.01
N GLU A 179 -6.28 2.85 -22.36
CA GLU A 179 -6.22 1.66 -23.23
C GLU A 179 -6.47 0.35 -22.49
N THR A 180 -6.40 0.36 -21.14
CA THR A 180 -6.56 -0.85 -20.32
C THR A 180 -8.02 -1.16 -19.96
N GLY A 181 -8.96 -0.28 -20.33
CA GLY A 181 -10.37 -0.38 -19.92
C GLY A 181 -10.57 -0.23 -18.40
N ILE A 182 -9.54 0.23 -17.69
CA ILE A 182 -9.52 0.46 -16.25
C ILE A 182 -9.96 1.91 -16.02
N LEU A 183 -11.06 2.11 -15.29
CA LEU A 183 -11.46 3.44 -14.83
C LEU A 183 -10.38 3.96 -13.88
N ILE A 184 -9.57 4.91 -14.34
CA ILE A 184 -8.78 5.77 -13.46
C ILE A 184 -9.79 6.54 -12.64
N VAL A 185 -9.88 6.22 -11.35
CA VAL A 185 -10.82 6.91 -10.48
C VAL A 185 -10.16 8.17 -9.92
N SER A 186 -9.73 9.07 -10.81
CA SER A 186 -9.13 10.36 -10.46
C SER A 186 -10.09 11.31 -9.72
N LYS A 187 -11.28 10.84 -9.30
CA LYS A 187 -12.22 11.54 -8.40
C LYS A 187 -13.00 10.59 -7.47
N SER A 188 -12.36 9.57 -6.89
CA SER A 188 -13.11 8.56 -6.13
C SER A 188 -13.52 9.03 -4.73
N ARG A 189 -14.84 9.17 -4.52
CA ARG A 189 -15.49 9.07 -3.20
C ARG A 189 -15.08 7.79 -2.44
N ASN A 190 -14.51 6.80 -3.12
CA ASN A 190 -14.11 5.51 -2.55
C ASN A 190 -12.85 5.61 -1.69
N PHE A 191 -11.87 6.46 -2.03
CA PHE A 191 -10.64 6.61 -1.23
C PHE A 191 -10.94 7.08 0.20
N ARG A 192 -11.79 8.11 0.35
CA ARG A 192 -12.23 8.61 1.68
C ARG A 192 -13.00 7.57 2.49
N ASN A 193 -13.90 6.82 1.84
CA ASN A 193 -14.69 5.79 2.51
C ASN A 193 -13.82 4.60 2.94
N ILE A 194 -12.78 4.28 2.18
CA ILE A 194 -11.85 3.20 2.51
C ILE A 194 -10.96 3.60 3.69
N ILE A 195 -10.37 4.80 3.69
CA ILE A 195 -9.62 5.30 4.86
C ILE A 195 -10.50 5.30 6.11
N ALA A 196 -11.75 5.78 6.01
CA ALA A 196 -12.70 5.76 7.12
C ALA A 196 -13.03 4.33 7.61
N SER A 197 -13.08 3.35 6.71
CA SER A 197 -13.37 1.94 7.06
C SER A 197 -12.15 1.15 7.59
N VAL A 198 -10.93 1.60 7.31
CA VAL A 198 -9.67 0.94 7.70
C VAL A 198 -9.10 1.55 8.98
N ALA A 199 -9.46 2.81 9.28
CA ALA A 199 -9.05 3.54 10.49
C ALA A 199 -9.93 3.29 11.72
N SER A 200 -11.14 2.73 11.54
CA SER A 200 -12.03 2.23 12.61
C SER A 200 -11.67 0.83 13.07
#